data_AF-R7MJU1-F1
#
_entry.id   AF-R7MJU1-F1
#
_cell.length_a   1.000
_cell.length_b   1.000
_cell.length_c   1.000
_cell.angle_alpha   90.00
_cell.angle_beta   90.00
_cell.angle_gamma   90.00
#
_symmetry.space_group_name_H-M   'P 1'
#
loop_
_entity.id
_entity.type
_entity.pdbx_description
1 polymer ?
#
loop_
_entity_poly.entity_id
_entity_poly.type
_entity_poly.pdbx_seq_one_letter_code
_entity_poly.pdbx_strand_id
1 'polypeptide(L)'
;MILPVSNFSDRHVAFRAKPGENKDITYDEDTLLENSFSNRIRIGMDKLTKAFTVYPAKGLTGSKNSNFYEFLTMGTVPYLVGSATLMAIFNAPNKSFMPDSKVAANSLGRKMALGVLFYGVFKSLSKSFIDAPVKWFTGIDTQLPYAKVNYQLQENPDDYNLTSIEYHKVGESVDFTRWDQLYGDPKKGQDLNFRYDKIAKKNGLGENLNDSDQEVKPIYKEVLVKSNLARSFSSYMWAATGVALAFQKPWDNFFKSATMKFWKVNEFTHSLKVFGQSFVQSCKELYKGSPDAVKHFDKHAGKYLLGASVVVTALGLLNTLHITKKPPKHVSEQVMDSNKESVVS
;
A
#
# COMPACT_ATOMS: atom_id res chain seq x y z
N MET A 1 -50.50 30.15 -48.13
CA MET A 1 -51.76 30.12 -47.36
C MET A 1 -51.41 29.74 -45.93
N ILE A 2 -51.66 30.65 -44.99
CA ILE A 2 -51.85 30.49 -43.53
C ILE A 2 -50.82 29.63 -42.77
N LEU A 3 -49.96 30.30 -41.99
CA LEU A 3 -49.31 29.72 -40.81
C LEU A 3 -50.31 29.67 -39.64
N PRO A 4 -50.20 28.68 -38.75
CA PRO A 4 -50.51 28.89 -37.35
C PRO A 4 -49.28 28.67 -36.48
N VAL A 5 -49.01 29.65 -35.62
CA VAL A 5 -48.20 29.51 -34.41
C VAL A 5 -49.16 29.33 -33.24
N SER A 6 -49.01 28.26 -32.48
CA SER A 6 -49.34 28.25 -31.06
C SER A 6 -48.38 27.34 -30.30
N ASN A 7 -47.73 27.95 -29.31
CA ASN A 7 -46.83 27.33 -28.33
C ASN A 7 -47.59 26.36 -27.42
N PHE A 8 -47.06 25.16 -27.20
CA PHE A 8 -47.03 24.55 -25.87
C PHE A 8 -45.77 23.71 -25.71
N SER A 9 -45.22 23.80 -24.51
CA SER A 9 -43.97 23.24 -24.01
C SER A 9 -43.84 21.73 -24.23
N ASP A 10 -42.69 21.32 -24.76
CA ASP A 10 -41.88 20.30 -24.11
C ASP A 10 -40.41 20.56 -24.44
N ARG A 11 -39.75 21.26 -23.51
CA ARG A 11 -38.29 21.21 -23.43
C ARG A 11 -37.93 19.78 -23.08
N HIS A 12 -37.80 18.92 -24.08
CA HIS A 12 -36.93 17.77 -23.97
C HIS A 12 -35.51 18.32 -23.82
N VAL A 13 -35.15 18.61 -22.56
CA VAL A 13 -33.76 18.59 -22.11
C VAL A 13 -33.33 17.14 -22.27
N ALA A 14 -33.02 16.76 -23.51
CA ALA A 14 -32.26 15.56 -23.76
C ALA A 14 -30.91 15.83 -23.10
N PHE A 15 -30.73 15.30 -21.89
CA PHE A 15 -29.40 15.05 -21.35
C PHE A 15 -28.75 14.06 -22.31
N ARG A 16 -28.20 14.56 -23.42
CA ARG A 16 -27.10 13.89 -24.10
C ARG A 16 -26.00 13.84 -23.06
N ALA A 17 -25.87 12.69 -22.40
CA ALA A 17 -24.63 12.33 -21.76
C ALA A 17 -23.55 12.63 -22.81
N LYS A 18 -22.62 13.53 -22.48
CA LYS A 18 -21.40 13.66 -23.27
C LYS A 18 -20.88 12.23 -23.44
N PRO A 19 -20.46 11.81 -24.65
CA PRO A 19 -19.85 10.51 -24.80
C PRO A 19 -18.79 10.40 -23.71
N GLY A 20 -18.98 9.45 -22.80
CA GLY A 20 -18.05 9.24 -21.70
C GLY A 20 -16.67 9.17 -22.32
N GLU A 21 -15.71 9.90 -21.73
CA GLU A 21 -14.30 9.81 -22.12
C GLU A 21 -14.02 8.37 -22.51
N ASN A 22 -13.66 8.14 -23.79
CA ASN A 22 -13.00 6.91 -24.17
C ASN A 22 -11.89 6.73 -23.14
N LYS A 23 -12.11 5.81 -22.20
CA LYS A 23 -11.11 5.48 -21.20
C LYS A 23 -9.95 4.96 -22.01
N ASP A 24 -8.93 5.79 -22.17
CA ASP A 24 -7.68 5.42 -22.81
C ASP A 24 -7.19 4.17 -22.08
N ILE A 25 -7.40 3.00 -22.69
CA ILE A 25 -7.14 1.72 -22.05
C ILE A 25 -5.61 1.64 -22.00
N THR A 26 -5.03 2.00 -20.87
CA THR A 26 -3.58 2.18 -20.76
C THR A 26 -2.82 0.84 -20.95
N TYR A 27 -3.52 -0.29 -20.89
CA TYR A 27 -2.95 -1.63 -21.00
C TYR A 27 -3.88 -2.55 -21.81
N ASP A 28 -3.33 -3.18 -22.85
CA ASP A 28 -4.04 -4.18 -23.66
C ASP A 28 -3.88 -5.61 -23.12
N GLU A 29 -2.82 -5.87 -22.36
CA GLU A 29 -2.48 -7.15 -21.75
C GLU A 29 -2.01 -7.00 -20.29
N ASP A 30 -1.98 -8.11 -19.53
CA ASP A 30 -1.46 -8.12 -18.15
C ASP A 30 -0.02 -7.58 -18.15
N THR A 31 0.17 -6.41 -17.53
CA THR A 31 1.42 -5.64 -17.66
C THR A 31 2.09 -5.48 -16.31
N LEU A 32 3.35 -5.93 -16.23
CA LEU A 32 4.18 -5.75 -15.05
C LEU A 32 4.56 -4.27 -14.88
N LEU A 33 4.32 -3.74 -13.69
CA LEU A 33 4.56 -2.34 -13.38
C LEU A 33 5.85 -2.19 -12.58
N GLU A 34 6.58 -1.10 -12.82
CA GLU A 34 7.74 -0.79 -11.99
C GLU A 34 7.30 -0.53 -10.55
N ASN A 35 7.98 -1.18 -9.61
CA ASN A 35 7.73 -1.00 -8.19
C ASN A 35 8.39 0.28 -7.64
N SER A 36 7.93 1.44 -8.12
CA SER A 36 8.38 2.77 -7.70
C SER A 36 7.41 3.40 -6.70
N PHE A 37 7.88 4.37 -5.91
CA PHE A 37 7.03 5.09 -4.95
C PHE A 37 5.85 5.81 -5.63
N SER A 38 6.11 6.43 -6.79
CA SER A 38 5.09 7.10 -7.60
C SER A 38 4.00 6.13 -8.03
N ASN A 39 4.38 4.97 -8.58
CA ASN A 39 3.41 3.94 -9.03
C ASN A 39 2.60 3.39 -7.84
N ARG A 40 3.23 3.14 -6.69
CA ARG A 40 2.52 2.70 -5.48
C ARG A 40 1.47 3.72 -5.03
N ILE A 41 1.80 5.01 -5.04
CA ILE A 41 0.85 6.08 -4.71
C ILE A 41 -0.28 6.12 -5.72
N ARG A 42 0.04 6.15 -7.02
CA ARG A 42 -0.95 6.20 -8.10
C ARG A 42 -1.94 5.04 -8.01
N ILE A 43 -1.43 3.81 -7.85
CA ILE A 43 -2.24 2.60 -7.66
C ILE A 43 -3.11 2.72 -6.41
N GLY A 44 -2.54 3.18 -5.29
CA GLY A 44 -3.28 3.39 -4.05
C GLY A 44 -4.42 4.40 -4.20
N MET A 45 -4.17 5.53 -4.85
CA MET A 45 -5.16 6.58 -5.12
C MET A 45 -6.26 6.11 -6.07
N ASP A 46 -5.93 5.37 -7.13
CA ASP A 46 -6.92 4.81 -8.06
C ASP A 46 -7.84 3.82 -7.34
N LYS A 47 -7.27 2.87 -6.59
CA LYS A 47 -8.04 1.93 -5.75
C LYS A 47 -8.96 2.66 -4.77
N LEU A 48 -8.44 3.68 -4.09
CA LEU A 48 -9.20 4.48 -3.14
C LEU A 48 -10.37 5.19 -3.83
N THR A 49 -10.11 5.85 -4.96
CA THR A 49 -11.12 6.61 -5.71
C THR A 49 -12.23 5.66 -6.18
N LYS A 50 -11.86 4.52 -6.77
CA LYS A 50 -12.83 3.50 -7.22
C LYS A 50 -13.62 2.88 -6.05
N ALA A 51 -12.99 2.68 -4.89
CA ALA A 51 -13.65 2.17 -3.69
C ALA A 51 -14.73 3.11 -3.15
N PHE A 52 -14.59 4.43 -3.31
CA PHE A 52 -15.60 5.41 -2.88
C PHE A 52 -16.64 5.76 -3.94
N THR A 53 -16.40 5.43 -5.22
CA THR A 53 -17.23 5.88 -6.33
C THR A 53 -17.87 4.72 -7.08
N VAL A 54 -17.06 3.88 -7.72
CA VAL A 54 -17.51 2.88 -8.70
C VAL A 54 -17.91 1.55 -8.05
N TYR A 55 -17.11 1.03 -7.14
CA TYR A 55 -17.32 -0.31 -6.56
C TYR A 55 -18.59 -0.42 -5.70
N PRO A 56 -18.95 0.57 -4.86
CA PRO A 56 -20.20 0.52 -4.10
C PRO A 56 -21.43 0.54 -5.01
N ALA A 57 -21.40 1.35 -6.07
CA ALA A 57 -22.49 1.43 -7.03
C ALA A 57 -22.70 0.09 -7.73
N LYS A 58 -21.62 -0.54 -8.24
CA LYS A 58 -21.68 -1.87 -8.87
C LYS A 58 -22.19 -2.96 -7.92
N GLY A 59 -21.72 -2.95 -6.67
CA GLY A 59 -22.15 -3.91 -5.66
C GLY A 59 -23.63 -3.77 -5.31
N LEU A 60 -24.14 -2.54 -5.18
CA LEU A 60 -25.54 -2.27 -4.87
C LEU A 60 -26.49 -2.58 -6.04
N THR A 61 -26.03 -2.41 -7.29
CA THR A 61 -26.84 -2.74 -8.48
C THR A 61 -26.81 -4.23 -8.83
N GLY A 62 -26.01 -5.04 -8.12
CA GLY A 62 -25.86 -6.46 -8.43
C GLY A 62 -25.20 -6.70 -9.80
N SER A 63 -24.29 -5.81 -10.21
CA SER A 63 -23.58 -5.90 -11.49
C SER A 63 -22.92 -7.27 -11.66
N LYS A 64 -23.12 -7.89 -12.83
CA LYS A 64 -22.52 -9.20 -13.18
C LYS A 64 -21.00 -9.15 -13.24
N ASN A 65 -20.45 -7.93 -13.38
CA ASN A 65 -19.01 -7.65 -13.41
C ASN A 65 -18.43 -7.31 -12.04
N SER A 66 -19.23 -7.29 -10.97
CA SER A 66 -18.74 -7.15 -9.60
C SER A 66 -17.91 -8.37 -9.23
N ASN A 67 -16.71 -8.16 -8.70
CA ASN A 67 -15.83 -9.27 -8.35
C ASN A 67 -15.23 -9.12 -6.96
N PHE A 68 -14.54 -10.17 -6.53
CA PHE A 68 -13.97 -10.26 -5.19
C PHE A 68 -12.86 -9.21 -4.95
N TYR A 69 -12.11 -8.82 -5.98
CA TYR A 69 -11.09 -7.77 -5.87
C TYR A 69 -11.73 -6.40 -5.55
N GLU A 70 -12.81 -6.05 -6.26
CA GLU A 70 -13.56 -4.81 -6.00
C GLU A 70 -14.11 -4.80 -4.57
N PHE A 71 -14.66 -5.93 -4.11
CA PHE A 71 -15.12 -6.12 -2.73
C PHE A 71 -14.00 -5.95 -1.69
N LEU A 72 -12.86 -6.62 -1.86
CA LEU A 72 -11.72 -6.49 -0.94
C LEU A 72 -11.17 -5.05 -0.93
N THR A 73 -11.18 -4.37 -2.08
CA THR A 73 -10.73 -2.99 -2.19
C THR A 73 -11.68 -2.04 -1.45
N MET A 74 -12.99 -2.31 -1.47
CA MET A 74 -13.97 -1.60 -0.63
C MET A 74 -13.75 -1.80 0.87
N GLY A 75 -13.02 -2.84 1.31
CA GLY A 75 -12.61 -3.00 2.70
C GLY A 75 -11.81 -1.81 3.27
N THR A 76 -11.21 -0.98 2.42
CA THR A 76 -10.57 0.29 2.83
C THR A 76 -11.56 1.38 3.25
N VAL A 77 -12.81 1.34 2.76
CA VAL A 77 -13.85 2.34 3.04
C VAL A 77 -14.26 2.29 4.52
N PRO A 78 -14.60 1.13 5.13
CA PRO A 78 -14.87 1.05 6.56
C PRO A 78 -13.72 1.51 7.45
N TYR A 79 -12.46 1.33 7.05
CA TYR A 79 -11.32 1.85 7.83
C TYR A 79 -11.30 3.37 7.85
N LEU A 80 -11.51 4.03 6.71
CA LEU A 80 -11.49 5.49 6.62
C LEU A 80 -12.77 6.13 7.16
N VAL A 81 -13.93 5.58 6.81
CA VAL A 81 -15.23 6.01 7.34
C VAL A 81 -15.28 5.73 8.83
N GLY A 82 -14.92 4.54 9.29
CA GLY A 82 -14.85 4.20 10.72
C GLY A 82 -13.87 5.10 11.47
N SER A 83 -12.75 5.47 10.87
CA SER A 83 -11.83 6.45 11.45
C SER A 83 -12.42 7.86 11.52
N ALA A 84 -13.04 8.34 10.45
CA ALA A 84 -13.72 9.63 10.42
C ALA A 84 -14.91 9.66 11.38
N THR A 85 -15.64 8.55 11.52
CA THR A 85 -16.74 8.36 12.45
C THR A 85 -16.23 8.31 13.89
N LEU A 86 -15.11 7.65 14.19
CA LEU A 86 -14.45 7.74 15.50
C LEU A 86 -14.05 9.18 15.81
N MET A 87 -13.41 9.87 14.86
CA MET A 87 -13.10 11.30 15.00
C MET A 87 -14.36 12.14 15.22
N ALA A 88 -15.46 11.84 14.53
CA ALA A 88 -16.73 12.54 14.67
C ALA A 88 -17.40 12.23 16.01
N ILE A 89 -17.41 10.98 16.48
CA ILE A 89 -17.98 10.55 17.77
C ILE A 89 -17.20 11.17 18.93
N PHE A 90 -15.89 11.39 18.80
CA PHE A 90 -15.13 12.08 19.83
C PHE A 90 -15.23 13.61 19.78
N ASN A 91 -15.62 14.19 18.64
CA ASN A 91 -15.73 15.64 18.46
C ASN A 91 -17.17 16.19 18.47
N ALA A 92 -18.18 15.37 18.14
CA ALA A 92 -19.60 15.75 18.08
C ALA A 92 -20.26 15.93 19.46
N PRO A 93 -20.07 15.04 20.46
CA PRO A 93 -20.64 15.23 21.79
C PRO A 93 -19.97 16.39 22.56
N ASN A 94 -18.86 16.95 22.06
CA ASN A 94 -18.24 18.17 22.61
C ASN A 94 -19.16 19.39 22.55
N LYS A 95 -20.27 19.34 21.80
CA LYS A 95 -21.29 20.38 21.83
C LYS A 95 -22.20 20.31 23.07
N SER A 96 -22.31 19.15 23.71
CA SER A 96 -23.22 18.88 24.85
C SER A 96 -22.51 18.86 26.22
N PHE A 97 -21.18 18.97 26.25
CA PHE A 97 -20.39 19.02 27.48
C PHE A 97 -20.22 20.45 28.02
N MET A 98 -20.05 20.57 29.35
CA MET A 98 -19.67 21.82 30.02
C MET A 98 -18.37 22.42 29.43
N PRO A 99 -18.16 23.75 29.52
CA PRO A 99 -17.09 24.47 28.81
C PRO A 99 -15.68 23.88 29.01
N ASP A 100 -15.34 23.44 30.22
CA ASP A 100 -14.01 22.91 30.53
C ASP A 100 -13.78 21.49 29.96
N SER A 101 -14.79 20.63 30.04
CA SER A 101 -14.77 19.28 29.47
C SER A 101 -14.73 19.28 27.94
N LYS A 102 -15.29 20.33 27.32
CA LYS A 102 -15.28 20.54 25.87
C LYS A 102 -13.89 20.85 25.31
N VAL A 103 -13.05 21.55 26.07
CA VAL A 103 -11.67 21.88 25.66
C VAL A 103 -10.78 20.63 25.70
N ALA A 104 -10.87 19.84 26.77
CA ALA A 104 -10.12 18.60 26.91
C ALA A 104 -10.51 17.56 25.83
N ALA A 105 -11.81 17.39 25.59
CA ALA A 105 -12.30 16.44 24.61
C ALA A 105 -11.97 16.84 23.16
N ASN A 106 -11.95 18.14 22.83
CA ASN A 106 -11.48 18.62 21.52
C ASN A 106 -9.97 18.39 21.30
N SER A 107 -9.14 18.59 22.33
CA SER A 107 -7.70 18.27 22.24
C SER A 107 -7.49 16.77 22.00
N LEU A 108 -8.18 15.92 22.75
CA LEU A 108 -8.10 14.47 22.61
C LEU A 108 -8.59 14.00 21.22
N GLY A 109 -9.73 14.52 20.75
CA GLY A 109 -10.29 14.20 19.44
C GLY A 109 -9.35 14.55 18.27
N ARG A 110 -8.67 15.70 18.34
CA ARG A 110 -7.66 16.10 17.35
C ARG A 110 -6.41 15.21 17.38
N LYS A 111 -5.96 14.80 18.56
CA LYS A 111 -4.85 13.83 18.70
C LYS A 111 -5.21 12.46 18.19
N MET A 112 -6.44 11.98 18.41
CA MET A 112 -6.92 10.72 17.85
C MET A 112 -6.99 10.76 16.33
N ALA A 113 -7.50 11.85 15.75
CA ALA A 113 -7.50 12.07 14.30
C ALA A 113 -6.08 11.98 13.71
N LEU A 114 -5.13 12.68 14.34
CA LEU A 114 -3.73 12.65 13.94
C LEU A 114 -3.10 11.26 14.16
N GLY A 115 -3.52 10.55 15.22
CA GLY A 115 -3.10 9.19 15.52
C GLY A 115 -3.49 8.21 14.44
N VAL A 116 -4.72 8.28 13.92
CA VAL A 116 -5.15 7.49 12.76
C VAL A 116 -4.33 7.84 11.53
N LEU A 117 -4.11 9.14 11.27
CA LEU A 117 -3.33 9.58 10.12
C LEU A 117 -1.90 9.02 10.18
N PHE A 118 -1.23 9.16 11.33
CA PHE A 118 0.11 8.60 11.53
C PHE A 118 0.12 7.09 11.56
N TYR A 119 -0.92 6.42 12.06
CA TYR A 119 -1.07 4.97 11.93
C TYR A 119 -0.99 4.56 10.45
N GLY A 120 -1.79 5.18 9.58
CA GLY A 120 -1.79 4.88 8.15
C GLY A 120 -0.46 5.19 7.47
N VAL A 121 0.11 6.37 7.73
CA VAL A 121 1.38 6.81 7.14
C VAL A 121 2.53 5.91 7.57
N PHE A 122 2.72 5.69 8.88
CA PHE A 122 3.81 4.86 9.38
C PHE A 122 3.64 3.39 9.00
N LYS A 123 2.40 2.85 9.02
CA LYS A 123 2.13 1.48 8.54
C LYS A 123 2.49 1.31 7.06
N SER A 124 2.27 2.34 6.24
CA SER A 124 2.60 2.29 4.82
C SER A 124 4.11 2.43 4.57
N LEU A 125 4.75 3.43 5.18
CA LEU A 125 6.17 3.71 5.03
C LEU A 125 7.05 2.55 5.52
N SER A 126 6.70 1.96 6.67
CA SER A 126 7.45 0.87 7.29
C SER A 126 7.52 -0.40 6.47
N LYS A 127 6.59 -0.62 5.53
CA LYS A 127 6.69 -1.75 4.59
C LYS A 127 7.99 -1.70 3.79
N SER A 128 8.41 -0.50 3.40
CA SER A 128 9.65 -0.28 2.66
C SER A 128 10.90 -0.64 3.46
N PHE A 129 10.85 -0.61 4.81
CA PHE A 129 11.97 -1.05 5.65
C PHE A 129 12.24 -2.55 5.57
N ILE A 130 11.24 -3.35 5.15
CA ILE A 130 11.41 -4.76 4.85
C ILE A 130 11.65 -4.97 3.36
N ASP A 131 10.81 -4.36 2.51
CA ASP A 131 10.79 -4.65 1.08
C ASP A 131 12.06 -4.21 0.35
N ALA A 132 12.60 -3.03 0.67
CA ALA A 132 13.77 -2.52 -0.03
C ALA A 132 15.04 -3.32 0.28
N PRO A 133 15.37 -3.64 1.55
CA PRO A 133 16.51 -4.51 1.85
C PRO A 133 16.33 -5.91 1.28
N VAL A 134 15.15 -6.51 1.39
CA VAL A 134 14.88 -7.85 0.81
C VAL A 134 15.15 -7.85 -0.69
N LYS A 135 14.56 -6.90 -1.44
CA LYS A 135 14.81 -6.76 -2.89
C LYS A 135 16.28 -6.52 -3.21
N TRP A 136 16.98 -5.73 -2.38
CA TRP A 136 18.39 -5.44 -2.59
C TRP A 136 19.26 -6.69 -2.43
N PHE A 137 19.08 -7.45 -1.35
CA PHE A 137 19.89 -8.63 -1.04
C PHE A 137 19.52 -9.86 -1.87
N THR A 138 18.23 -10.18 -2.00
CA THR A 138 17.79 -11.42 -2.68
C THR A 138 17.48 -11.20 -4.15
N GLY A 139 17.31 -9.95 -4.59
CA GLY A 139 16.80 -9.63 -5.94
C GLY A 139 15.29 -9.81 -6.09
N ILE A 140 14.61 -10.32 -5.04
CA ILE A 140 13.20 -10.69 -5.09
C ILE A 140 12.36 -9.50 -4.68
N ASP A 141 11.61 -8.97 -5.63
CA ASP A 141 10.64 -7.93 -5.36
C ASP A 141 9.29 -8.54 -4.94
N THR A 142 9.14 -8.77 -3.64
CA THR A 142 7.94 -9.39 -3.06
C THR A 142 6.69 -8.52 -3.16
N GLN A 143 6.82 -7.25 -3.60
CA GLN A 143 5.72 -6.31 -3.78
C GLN A 143 5.60 -5.83 -5.23
N LEU A 144 6.11 -6.61 -6.18
CA LEU A 144 6.09 -6.27 -7.61
C LEU A 144 4.65 -6.15 -8.12
N PRO A 145 4.19 -4.94 -8.49
CA PRO A 145 2.82 -4.75 -8.95
C PRO A 145 2.68 -5.14 -10.42
N TYR A 146 1.49 -5.59 -10.81
CA TYR A 146 1.09 -5.73 -12.21
C TYR A 146 -0.34 -5.23 -12.40
N ALA A 147 -0.60 -4.65 -13.57
CA ALA A 147 -1.94 -4.31 -14.03
C ALA A 147 -2.54 -5.55 -14.68
N LYS A 148 -3.69 -6.00 -14.18
CA LYS A 148 -4.48 -7.08 -14.76
C LYS A 148 -5.59 -6.48 -15.60
N VAL A 149 -5.72 -6.93 -16.84
CA VAL A 149 -6.80 -6.50 -17.74
C VAL A 149 -7.92 -7.52 -17.64
N ASN A 150 -9.08 -7.11 -17.12
CA ASN A 150 -10.27 -7.93 -17.09
C ASN A 150 -11.26 -7.48 -18.16
N TYR A 151 -11.66 -8.40 -19.02
CA TYR A 151 -12.75 -8.19 -19.97
C TYR A 151 -14.09 -8.33 -19.26
N GLN A 152 -14.93 -7.30 -19.36
CA GLN A 152 -16.23 -7.26 -18.72
C GLN A 152 -17.31 -7.75 -19.67
N LEU A 153 -18.32 -8.38 -19.09
CA LEU A 153 -19.54 -8.78 -19.78
C LEU A 153 -20.39 -7.54 -20.05
N GLN A 154 -21.09 -7.54 -21.19
CA GLN A 154 -22.03 -6.47 -21.54
C GLN A 154 -23.20 -6.48 -20.54
N GLU A 155 -23.52 -5.33 -19.97
CA GLU A 155 -24.69 -5.17 -19.10
C GLU A 155 -25.85 -4.50 -19.83
N ASN A 156 -25.55 -3.61 -20.78
CA ASN A 156 -26.53 -3.02 -21.70
C ASN A 156 -26.23 -3.39 -23.16
N PRO A 157 -27.24 -3.35 -24.07
CA PRO A 157 -27.05 -3.61 -25.50
C PRO A 157 -26.06 -2.68 -26.21
N ASP A 158 -25.77 -1.53 -25.61
CA ASP A 158 -24.84 -0.52 -26.15
C ASP A 158 -23.40 -0.65 -25.58
N ASP A 159 -23.18 -1.56 -24.65
CA ASP A 159 -21.86 -1.77 -24.02
C ASP A 159 -21.01 -2.71 -24.87
N TYR A 160 -19.97 -2.21 -25.53
CA TYR A 160 -19.02 -3.04 -26.30
C TYR A 160 -17.60 -2.86 -25.77
N ASN A 161 -16.84 -3.96 -25.73
CA ASN A 161 -15.41 -3.96 -25.36
C ASN A 161 -15.08 -3.27 -24.03
N LEU A 162 -15.88 -3.49 -23.00
CA LEU A 162 -15.61 -2.97 -21.67
C LEU A 162 -14.42 -3.71 -21.04
N THR A 163 -13.33 -2.98 -20.78
CA THR A 163 -12.18 -3.49 -20.01
C THR A 163 -12.08 -2.77 -18.68
N SER A 164 -11.62 -3.50 -17.66
CA SER A 164 -11.32 -2.96 -16.34
C SER A 164 -9.93 -3.35 -15.92
N ILE A 165 -9.22 -2.37 -15.37
CA ILE A 165 -7.85 -2.55 -14.88
C ILE A 165 -7.89 -2.78 -13.38
N GLU A 166 -7.31 -3.88 -12.96
CA GLU A 166 -7.05 -4.22 -11.56
C GLU A 166 -5.56 -4.21 -11.28
N TYR A 167 -5.18 -3.86 -10.06
CA TYR A 167 -3.76 -3.84 -9.68
C TYR A 167 -3.49 -4.90 -8.64
N HIS A 168 -2.68 -5.87 -9.03
CA HIS A 168 -2.30 -7.02 -8.21
C HIS A 168 -0.80 -7.01 -7.94
N LYS A 169 -0.35 -7.97 -7.12
CA LYS A 169 1.08 -8.22 -6.93
C LYS A 169 1.41 -9.60 -7.43
N VAL A 170 2.59 -9.75 -8.04
CA VAL A 170 3.06 -11.05 -8.52
C VAL A 170 3.09 -12.09 -7.40
N GLY A 171 3.58 -11.70 -6.22
CA GLY A 171 3.56 -12.50 -5.00
C GLY A 171 2.39 -12.20 -4.07
N GLU A 172 1.20 -11.86 -4.57
CA GLU A 172 0.03 -11.63 -3.72
C GLU A 172 -0.36 -12.89 -2.94
N SER A 173 -0.26 -14.05 -3.57
CA SER A 173 -0.40 -15.37 -2.96
C SER A 173 0.89 -16.18 -3.12
N VAL A 174 1.23 -16.95 -2.09
CA VAL A 174 2.37 -17.89 -2.11
C VAL A 174 2.03 -19.13 -2.93
N ASP A 175 0.77 -19.55 -2.90
CA ASP A 175 0.28 -20.72 -3.62
C ASP A 175 0.02 -20.37 -5.08
N PHE A 176 -0.55 -19.19 -5.33
CA PHE A 176 -0.91 -18.68 -6.64
C PHE A 176 -0.04 -17.49 -7.05
N THR A 177 1.27 -17.63 -6.95
CA THR A 177 2.23 -16.63 -7.45
C THR A 177 2.17 -16.59 -8.98
N ARG A 178 2.11 -15.38 -9.56
CA ARG A 178 2.09 -15.17 -11.02
C ARG A 178 3.48 -15.32 -11.64
N TRP A 179 3.95 -16.55 -11.72
CA TRP A 179 5.26 -16.89 -12.30
C TRP A 179 5.40 -16.46 -13.76
N ASP A 180 4.28 -16.44 -14.50
CA ASP A 180 4.17 -15.97 -15.87
C ASP A 180 4.70 -14.53 -16.03
N GLN A 181 4.42 -13.67 -15.04
CA GLN A 181 4.83 -12.27 -15.05
C GLN A 181 6.33 -12.07 -14.78
N LEU A 182 7.04 -13.11 -14.33
CA LEU A 182 8.47 -13.04 -14.02
C LEU A 182 9.37 -13.46 -15.17
N TYR A 183 8.84 -14.07 -16.23
CA TYR A 183 9.64 -14.36 -17.43
C TYR A 183 10.03 -13.06 -18.15
N GLY A 184 11.12 -13.14 -18.90
CA GLY A 184 11.58 -12.06 -19.77
C GLY A 184 10.59 -11.80 -20.90
N ASP A 185 10.57 -10.56 -21.36
CA ASP A 185 9.73 -10.11 -22.46
C ASP A 185 10.54 -10.19 -23.78
N PRO A 186 10.20 -11.11 -24.72
CA PRO A 186 10.89 -11.23 -25.99
C PRO A 186 10.80 -9.95 -26.83
N LYS A 187 9.72 -9.16 -26.67
CA LYS A 187 9.55 -7.88 -27.39
C LYS A 187 10.61 -6.85 -26.96
N LYS A 188 11.24 -7.05 -25.80
CA LYS A 188 12.32 -6.21 -25.27
C LYS A 188 13.71 -6.84 -25.42
N GLY A 189 13.83 -7.95 -26.15
CA GLY A 189 15.07 -8.68 -26.33
C GLY A 189 15.60 -9.34 -25.04
N GLN A 190 14.72 -9.67 -24.10
CA GLN A 190 15.10 -10.35 -22.86
C GLN A 190 15.01 -11.86 -23.02
N ASP A 191 15.98 -12.57 -22.47
CA ASP A 191 15.93 -14.03 -22.36
C ASP A 191 14.75 -14.47 -21.50
N LEU A 192 14.19 -15.65 -21.79
CA LEU A 192 13.01 -16.18 -21.11
C LEU A 192 13.16 -16.14 -19.58
N ASN A 193 14.33 -16.51 -19.06
CA ASN A 193 14.60 -16.61 -17.63
C ASN A 193 15.30 -15.38 -17.03
N PHE A 194 15.36 -14.25 -17.75
CA PHE A 194 16.14 -13.06 -17.37
C PHE A 194 16.02 -12.62 -15.89
N ARG A 195 14.81 -12.61 -15.33
CA ARG A 195 14.62 -12.23 -13.91
C ARG A 195 14.99 -13.35 -12.94
N TYR A 196 14.72 -14.61 -13.31
CA TYR A 196 15.10 -15.77 -12.53
C TYR A 196 16.62 -15.86 -12.44
N ASP A 197 17.35 -15.66 -13.54
CA ASP A 197 18.82 -15.64 -13.54
C ASP A 197 19.39 -14.53 -12.65
N LYS A 198 18.78 -13.34 -12.67
CA LYS A 198 19.16 -12.23 -11.79
C LYS A 198 18.96 -12.55 -10.31
N ILE A 199 17.88 -13.25 -9.98
CA ILE A 199 17.61 -13.71 -8.61
C ILE A 199 18.59 -14.83 -8.24
N ALA A 200 18.82 -15.79 -9.12
CA ALA A 200 19.75 -16.90 -8.92
C ALA A 200 21.16 -16.41 -8.61
N LYS A 201 21.69 -15.50 -9.44
CA LYS A 201 22.99 -14.86 -9.27
C LYS A 201 23.12 -14.17 -7.90
N LYS A 202 22.10 -13.41 -7.50
CA LYS A 202 22.10 -12.71 -6.20
C LYS A 202 22.05 -13.64 -4.99
N ASN A 203 21.42 -14.80 -5.14
CA ASN A 203 21.33 -15.78 -4.06
C ASN A 203 22.46 -16.82 -4.08
N GLY A 204 23.42 -16.69 -5.01
CA GLY A 204 24.63 -17.51 -5.06
C GLY A 204 24.45 -18.86 -5.75
N LEU A 205 23.43 -19.02 -6.59
CA LEU A 205 23.19 -20.24 -7.37
C LEU A 205 24.10 -20.34 -8.62
N GLY A 206 24.79 -19.26 -8.99
CA GLY A 206 25.70 -19.21 -10.15
C GLY A 206 25.19 -18.36 -11.31
N GLU A 207 25.91 -18.41 -12.43
CA GLU A 207 25.56 -17.79 -13.72
C GLU A 207 25.35 -18.92 -14.74
N ASN A 208 24.35 -18.81 -15.62
CA ASN A 208 24.00 -19.80 -16.66
C ASN A 208 23.45 -21.15 -16.12
N LEU A 209 22.45 -21.08 -15.24
CA LEU A 209 21.69 -22.28 -14.87
C LEU A 209 20.82 -22.73 -16.04
N ASN A 210 20.78 -24.04 -16.32
CA ASN A 210 19.92 -24.59 -17.36
C ASN A 210 18.42 -24.34 -17.06
N ASP A 211 18.02 -24.48 -15.79
CA ASP A 211 16.63 -24.29 -15.32
C ASP A 211 16.58 -23.37 -14.08
N SER A 212 16.96 -22.10 -14.25
CA SER A 212 16.97 -21.12 -13.14
C SER A 212 15.58 -20.88 -12.54
N ASP A 213 14.50 -21.08 -13.30
CA ASP A 213 13.15 -20.91 -12.80
C ASP A 213 12.76 -21.95 -11.74
N GLN A 214 13.14 -23.22 -11.93
CA GLN A 214 12.85 -24.31 -11.00
C GLN A 214 13.59 -24.13 -9.67
N GLU A 215 14.84 -23.67 -9.72
CA GLU A 215 15.66 -23.45 -8.53
C GLU A 215 15.24 -22.20 -7.76
N VAL A 216 14.83 -21.14 -8.46
CA VAL A 216 14.46 -19.86 -7.86
C VAL A 216 13.05 -19.88 -7.27
N LYS A 217 12.08 -20.60 -7.87
CA LYS A 217 10.69 -20.64 -7.39
C LYS A 217 10.56 -21.00 -5.89
N PRO A 218 11.21 -22.05 -5.36
CA PRO A 218 11.20 -22.36 -3.93
C PRO A 218 11.78 -21.24 -3.06
N ILE A 219 12.91 -20.65 -3.47
CA ILE A 219 13.56 -19.54 -2.75
C ILE A 219 12.64 -18.32 -2.74
N TYR A 220 12.01 -18.00 -3.86
CA TYR A 220 11.04 -16.92 -3.99
C TYR A 220 9.86 -17.12 -3.05
N LYS A 221 9.26 -18.31 -3.00
CA LYS A 221 8.17 -18.61 -2.07
C LYS A 221 8.61 -18.44 -0.62
N GLU A 222 9.79 -18.94 -0.26
CA GLU A 222 10.33 -18.83 1.09
C GLU A 222 10.53 -17.36 1.51
N VAL A 223 11.19 -16.57 0.65
CA VAL A 223 11.40 -15.13 0.87
C VAL A 223 10.07 -14.38 0.90
N LEU A 224 9.10 -14.76 0.07
CA LEU A 224 7.78 -14.15 0.04
C LEU A 224 7.05 -14.37 1.37
N VAL A 225 6.98 -15.61 1.87
CA VAL A 225 6.36 -15.94 3.17
C VAL A 225 7.02 -15.17 4.31
N LYS A 226 8.35 -15.26 4.42
CA LYS A 226 9.11 -14.63 5.51
C LYS A 226 9.01 -13.11 5.45
N SER A 227 9.08 -12.52 4.26
CA SER A 227 8.92 -11.07 4.08
C SER A 227 7.51 -10.60 4.40
N ASN A 228 6.47 -11.37 4.03
CA ASN A 228 5.08 -11.05 4.36
C ASN A 228 4.86 -11.02 5.87
N LEU A 229 5.43 -12.00 6.58
CA LEU A 229 5.39 -12.07 8.05
C LEU A 229 6.15 -10.89 8.68
N ALA A 230 7.40 -10.67 8.27
CA ALA A 230 8.24 -9.58 8.77
C ALA A 230 7.59 -8.21 8.52
N ARG A 231 7.05 -7.99 7.31
CA ARG A 231 6.35 -6.77 6.92
C ARG A 231 5.12 -6.54 7.79
N SER A 232 4.34 -7.58 8.05
CA SER A 232 3.14 -7.48 8.88
C SER A 232 3.50 -7.01 10.29
N PHE A 233 4.35 -7.76 11.01
CA PHE A 233 4.77 -7.41 12.37
C PHE A 233 5.42 -6.03 12.45
N SER A 234 6.39 -5.76 11.58
CA SER A 234 7.06 -4.46 11.49
C SER A 234 6.05 -3.33 11.27
N SER A 235 5.13 -3.50 10.31
CA SER A 235 4.18 -2.43 9.96
C SER A 235 3.23 -2.07 11.09
N TYR A 236 2.79 -3.03 11.89
CA TYR A 236 1.93 -2.75 13.06
C TYR A 236 2.72 -2.09 14.20
N MET A 237 3.97 -2.46 14.43
CA MET A 237 4.84 -1.82 15.43
C MET A 237 5.14 -0.36 15.08
N TRP A 238 5.45 -0.10 13.81
CA TRP A 238 5.62 1.27 13.32
C TRP A 238 4.31 2.06 13.31
N ALA A 239 3.17 1.41 13.05
CA ALA A 239 1.86 2.06 13.17
C ALA A 239 1.56 2.47 14.61
N ALA A 240 1.83 1.60 15.59
CA ALA A 240 1.72 1.92 17.01
C ALA A 240 2.66 3.07 17.41
N THR A 241 3.88 3.10 16.88
CA THR A 241 4.81 4.21 17.03
C THR A 241 4.25 5.52 16.48
N GLY A 242 3.62 5.48 15.29
CA GLY A 242 2.94 6.64 14.70
C GLY A 242 1.79 7.15 15.56
N VAL A 243 0.99 6.25 16.13
CA VAL A 243 -0.06 6.63 17.10
C VAL A 243 0.57 7.28 18.33
N ALA A 244 1.58 6.66 18.93
CA ALA A 244 2.26 7.22 20.11
C ALA A 244 2.86 8.62 19.83
N LEU A 245 3.37 8.85 18.61
CA LEU A 245 3.86 10.15 18.16
C LEU A 245 2.75 11.22 18.11
N ALA A 246 1.52 10.85 17.71
CA ALA A 246 0.40 11.77 17.64
C ALA A 246 -0.13 12.21 19.02
N PHE A 247 0.10 11.40 20.06
CA PHE A 247 -0.35 11.70 21.42
C PHE A 247 0.64 12.58 22.21
N GLN A 248 1.76 12.98 21.61
CA GLN A 248 2.73 13.87 22.25
C GLN A 248 2.15 15.29 22.44
N LYS A 249 2.61 15.99 23.48
CA LYS A 249 2.13 17.33 23.86
C LYS A 249 2.36 18.43 22.79
N PRO A 250 3.44 18.44 21.98
CA PRO A 250 3.71 19.52 21.03
C PRO A 250 2.66 19.65 19.93
N TRP A 251 1.82 18.63 19.72
CA TRP A 251 0.68 18.72 18.81
C TRP A 251 -0.41 19.67 19.32
N ASP A 252 -0.54 19.90 20.62
CA ASP A 252 -1.47 20.88 21.17
C ASP A 252 -1.13 22.30 20.70
N ASN A 253 0.15 22.61 20.54
CA ASN A 253 0.61 23.89 19.99
C ASN A 253 0.24 24.03 18.51
N PHE A 254 0.43 22.96 17.72
CA PHE A 254 -0.02 22.93 16.33
C PHE A 254 -1.53 23.15 16.23
N PHE A 255 -2.33 22.44 17.02
CA PHE A 255 -3.79 22.57 16.96
C PHE A 255 -4.34 23.91 17.44
N LYS A 256 -3.59 24.66 18.26
CA LYS A 256 -3.94 26.02 18.67
C LYS A 256 -3.59 27.06 17.60
N SER A 257 -2.52 26.84 16.85
CA SER A 257 -1.99 27.79 15.85
C SER A 257 -2.37 27.46 14.40
N ALA A 258 -2.81 26.24 14.10
CA ALA A 258 -3.14 25.80 12.75
C ALA A 258 -4.37 26.52 12.22
N THR A 259 -4.22 27.19 11.08
CA THR A 259 -5.33 27.83 10.37
C THR A 259 -5.51 27.12 9.03
N MET A 260 -6.63 26.42 8.83
CA MET A 260 -6.94 25.63 7.62
C MET A 260 -7.39 26.50 6.43
N LYS A 261 -6.83 27.70 6.28
CA LYS A 261 -7.14 28.62 5.18
C LYS A 261 -6.13 28.42 4.05
N PHE A 262 -6.31 27.36 3.28
CA PHE A 262 -5.45 27.00 2.15
C PHE A 262 -5.39 28.06 1.04
N TRP A 263 -6.40 28.94 0.96
CA TRP A 263 -6.45 30.09 0.05
C TRP A 263 -5.52 31.25 0.46
N LYS A 264 -4.98 31.24 1.69
CA LYS A 264 -4.05 32.25 2.18
C LYS A 264 -2.65 31.67 2.36
N VAL A 265 -1.80 31.86 1.36
CA VAL A 265 -0.45 31.27 1.27
C VAL A 265 0.40 31.55 2.52
N ASN A 266 0.36 32.77 3.08
CA ASN A 266 1.15 33.13 4.26
C ASN A 266 0.68 32.43 5.55
N GLU A 267 -0.64 32.25 5.73
CA GLU A 267 -1.20 31.53 6.89
C GLU A 267 -0.99 30.02 6.75
N PHE A 268 -1.03 29.51 5.52
CA PHE A 268 -0.76 28.11 5.20
C PHE A 268 0.72 27.74 5.41
N THR A 269 1.65 28.55 4.92
CA THR A 269 3.10 28.35 5.12
C THR A 269 3.49 28.44 6.60
N HIS A 270 2.87 29.36 7.37
CA HIS A 270 3.01 29.40 8.82
C HIS A 270 2.52 28.10 9.48
N SER A 271 1.34 27.61 9.08
CA SER A 271 0.78 26.35 9.60
C SER A 271 1.67 25.13 9.29
N LEU A 272 2.30 25.08 8.10
CA LEU A 272 3.29 24.05 7.76
C LEU A 272 4.56 24.13 8.62
N LYS A 273 5.05 25.35 8.88
CA LYS A 273 6.22 25.55 9.75
C LYS A 273 5.93 25.10 11.17
N VAL A 274 4.76 25.46 11.73
CA VAL A 274 4.32 25.01 13.05
C VAL A 274 4.13 23.49 13.08
N PHE A 275 3.55 22.89 12.04
CA PHE A 275 3.45 21.44 11.92
C PHE A 275 4.82 20.76 12.00
N GLY A 276 5.80 21.24 11.21
CA GLY A 276 7.16 20.68 11.22
C GLY A 276 7.87 20.83 12.57
N GLN A 277 7.72 21.98 13.23
CA GLN A 277 8.26 22.20 14.57
C GLN A 277 7.62 21.27 15.60
N SER A 278 6.29 21.16 15.61
CA SER A 278 5.54 20.24 16.47
C SER A 278 5.90 18.79 16.20
N PHE A 279 6.12 18.39 14.95
CA PHE A 279 6.57 17.05 14.58
C PHE A 279 7.95 16.74 15.17
N VAL A 280 8.94 17.62 14.95
CA VAL A 280 10.31 17.43 15.47
C VAL A 280 10.33 17.42 16.99
N GLN A 281 9.58 18.30 17.64
CA GLN A 281 9.45 18.32 19.09
C GLN A 281 8.76 17.06 19.61
N SER A 282 7.72 16.58 18.93
CA SER A 282 7.03 15.33 19.29
C SER A 282 7.95 14.12 19.16
N CYS A 283 8.79 14.06 18.13
CA CYS A 283 9.81 13.00 18.01
C CYS A 283 10.81 13.07 19.17
N LYS A 284 11.24 14.28 19.57
CA LYS A 284 12.14 14.47 20.71
C LYS A 284 11.49 14.06 22.02
N GLU A 285 10.23 14.43 22.26
CA GLU A 285 9.48 14.04 23.46
C GLU A 285 9.21 12.53 23.50
N LEU A 286 8.86 11.91 22.37
CA LEU A 286 8.68 10.46 22.28
C LEU A 286 9.97 9.70 22.64
N TYR A 287 11.14 10.23 22.26
CA TYR A 287 12.43 9.60 22.55
C TYR A 287 12.98 9.89 23.95
N LYS A 288 12.91 11.15 24.40
CA LYS A 288 13.47 11.59 25.69
C LYS A 288 12.51 11.39 26.88
N GLY A 289 11.22 11.20 26.60
CA GLY A 289 10.16 11.18 27.59
C GLY A 289 9.62 12.57 27.92
N SER A 290 8.35 12.64 28.30
CA SER A 290 7.76 13.88 28.80
C SER A 290 8.45 14.30 30.10
N PRO A 291 8.81 15.59 30.26
CA PRO A 291 9.43 16.08 31.49
C PRO A 291 8.56 15.88 32.75
N ASP A 292 7.24 15.76 32.57
CA ASP A 292 6.27 15.60 33.66
C ASP A 292 6.01 14.13 34.05
N ALA A 293 6.69 13.16 33.43
CA ALA A 293 6.49 11.74 33.71
C ALA A 293 7.24 11.30 34.99
N VAL A 294 6.47 10.94 36.03
CA VAL A 294 7.00 10.55 37.36
C VAL A 294 7.52 9.10 37.37
N LYS A 295 6.92 8.19 36.59
CA LYS A 295 7.35 6.79 36.51
C LYS A 295 8.34 6.57 35.37
N HIS A 296 9.41 5.82 35.66
CA HIS A 296 10.48 5.52 34.69
C HIS A 296 9.97 4.85 33.41
N PHE A 297 8.99 3.95 33.53
CA PHE A 297 8.36 3.30 32.38
C PHE A 297 7.59 4.29 31.49
N ASP A 298 6.82 5.19 32.08
CA ASP A 298 6.03 6.18 31.31
C ASP A 298 6.96 7.18 30.60
N LYS A 299 8.11 7.51 31.21
CA LYS A 299 9.13 8.37 30.61
C LYS A 299 9.83 7.72 29.42
N HIS A 300 10.06 6.41 29.46
CA HIS A 300 10.82 5.70 28.42
C HIS A 300 9.97 4.83 27.49
N ALA A 301 8.65 4.80 27.66
CA ALA A 301 7.72 4.00 26.85
C ALA A 301 7.88 4.26 25.35
N GLY A 302 8.01 5.53 24.93
CA GLY A 302 8.23 5.88 23.52
C GLY A 302 9.57 5.38 22.98
N LYS A 303 10.63 5.45 23.78
CA LYS A 303 11.95 4.89 23.44
C LYS A 303 11.92 3.36 23.32
N TYR A 304 11.23 2.68 24.24
CA TYR A 304 11.07 1.23 24.17
C TYR A 304 10.25 0.80 22.97
N LEU A 305 9.17 1.52 22.64
CA LEU A 305 8.35 1.26 21.46
C LEU A 305 9.13 1.44 20.16
N LEU A 306 9.93 2.51 20.05
CA LEU A 306 10.84 2.74 18.93
C LEU A 306 11.89 1.62 18.84
N GLY A 307 12.53 1.28 19.96
CA GLY A 307 13.50 0.20 20.03
C GLY A 307 12.92 -1.14 19.62
N ALA A 308 11.74 -1.50 20.15
CA ALA A 308 11.02 -2.72 19.79
C ALA A 308 10.65 -2.74 18.31
N SER A 309 10.20 -1.61 17.74
CA SER A 309 9.90 -1.51 16.31
C SER A 309 11.13 -1.78 15.46
N VAL A 310 12.28 -1.18 15.80
CA VAL A 310 13.56 -1.40 15.10
C VAL A 310 14.02 -2.85 15.25
N VAL A 311 13.95 -3.42 16.45
CA VAL A 311 14.35 -4.82 16.71
C VAL A 311 13.47 -5.79 15.92
N VAL A 312 12.15 -5.60 15.91
CA VAL A 312 11.22 -6.43 15.13
C VAL A 312 11.51 -6.32 13.63
N THR A 313 11.78 -5.11 13.12
CA THR A 313 12.20 -4.92 11.73
C THR A 313 13.51 -5.66 11.44
N ALA A 314 14.53 -5.52 12.30
CA ALA A 314 15.83 -6.15 12.12
C ALA A 314 15.75 -7.68 12.18
N LEU A 315 15.06 -8.25 13.17
CA LEU A 315 14.82 -9.69 13.27
C LEU A 315 14.02 -10.22 12.09
N GLY A 316 13.00 -9.46 11.65
CA GLY A 316 12.23 -9.80 10.46
C GLY A 316 13.08 -9.83 9.19
N LEU A 317 13.98 -8.86 9.02
CA LEU A 317 14.96 -8.85 7.93
C LEU A 317 15.92 -10.02 8.01
N LEU A 318 16.54 -10.27 9.15
CA LEU A 318 17.48 -11.37 9.34
C LEU A 318 16.83 -12.72 9.04
N ASN A 319 15.62 -12.95 9.55
CA ASN A 319 14.88 -14.17 9.27
C ASN A 319 14.55 -14.31 7.77
N THR A 320 14.15 -13.21 7.11
CA THR A 320 13.82 -13.22 5.68
C THR A 320 15.04 -13.47 4.79
N LEU A 321 16.20 -12.92 5.15
CA LEU A 321 17.46 -13.10 4.43
C LEU A 321 18.14 -14.43 4.72
N HIS A 322 17.79 -15.08 5.84
CA HIS A 322 18.19 -16.44 6.13
C HIS A 322 17.41 -17.41 5.23
N ILE A 323 17.91 -17.59 4.01
CA ILE A 323 17.38 -18.55 3.04
C ILE A 323 17.86 -19.94 3.42
N THR A 324 16.91 -20.81 3.72
CA THR A 324 17.16 -22.16 4.23
C THR A 324 17.63 -23.10 3.12
N LYS A 325 17.29 -22.79 1.87
CA LYS A 325 17.74 -23.49 0.65
C LYS A 325 18.80 -22.69 -0.12
N LYS A 326 19.85 -22.20 0.53
CA LYS A 326 21.05 -21.83 -0.23
C LYS A 326 21.74 -23.13 -0.65
N PRO A 327 22.06 -23.33 -1.93
CA PRO A 327 22.96 -24.42 -2.28
C PRO A 327 24.25 -24.23 -1.47
N PRO A 328 24.89 -25.31 -1.00
CA PRO A 328 26.24 -25.20 -0.47
C PRO A 328 27.07 -24.46 -1.52
N LYS A 329 27.84 -23.44 -1.11
CA LYS A 329 28.85 -22.84 -2.00
C LYS A 329 29.59 -24.01 -2.64
N HIS A 330 29.49 -24.16 -3.96
CA HIS A 330 30.20 -25.21 -4.67
C HIS A 330 31.67 -25.13 -4.24
N VAL A 331 32.11 -26.12 -3.47
CA VAL A 331 33.49 -26.58 -3.54
C VAL A 331 33.58 -27.11 -4.96
N SER A 332 34.27 -26.37 -5.81
CA SER A 332 34.39 -26.58 -7.25
C SER A 332 35.24 -27.81 -7.59
N GLU A 333 35.11 -28.91 -6.84
CA GLU A 333 35.81 -30.15 -7.11
C GLU A 333 34.85 -31.33 -6.87
N GLN A 334 34.70 -32.14 -7.92
CA GLN A 334 34.14 -33.51 -7.92
C GLN A 334 32.61 -33.68 -7.92
N VAL A 335 31.91 -33.31 -9.00
CA VAL A 335 30.62 -33.96 -9.34
C VAL A 335 30.45 -34.23 -10.84
N MET A 336 31.54 -34.58 -11.52
CA MET A 336 31.49 -35.22 -12.85
C MET A 336 32.45 -36.40 -12.81
N ASP A 337 31.99 -37.51 -12.24
CA ASP A 337 32.67 -38.80 -12.42
C ASP A 337 32.28 -39.31 -13.82
N SER A 338 33.20 -39.20 -14.77
CA SER A 338 32.99 -39.56 -16.17
C SER A 338 32.69 -41.05 -16.40
N ASN A 339 32.72 -41.87 -15.33
CA ASN A 339 32.52 -43.32 -15.40
C ASN A 339 31.14 -43.79 -14.89
N LYS A 340 30.22 -42.90 -14.55
CA LYS A 340 28.84 -43.30 -14.17
C LYS A 340 27.84 -42.92 -15.26
N GLU A 341 27.33 -43.95 -15.95
CA GLU A 341 26.15 -43.82 -16.82
C GLU A 341 24.95 -43.34 -15.99
N SER A 342 24.39 -42.20 -16.38
CA SER A 342 23.14 -41.68 -15.83
C SER A 342 21.97 -42.44 -16.46
N VAL A 343 21.28 -43.27 -15.67
CA VAL A 343 20.00 -43.85 -16.08
C VAL A 343 18.89 -42.86 -15.71
N VAL A 344 18.16 -42.38 -16.72
CA VAL A 344 16.92 -41.61 -16.53
C VAL A 344 15.83 -42.60 -16.18
N SER A 345 15.17 -42.45 -15.04
CA SER A 345 13.92 -43.15 -14.69
C SER A 345 12.77 -42.16 -14.61
#